data_AF-A0A914QT62-F1
#
_entry.id   AF-A0A914QT62-F1
#
_cell.length_a   1.000
_cell.length_b   1.000
_cell.length_c   1.000
_cell.angle_alpha   90.00
_cell.angle_beta   90.00
_cell.angle_gamma   90.00
#
_symmetry.space_group_name_H-M   'P 1'
#
loop_
_entity.id
_entity.type
_entity.pdbx_description
1 polymer ?
#
loop_
_entity_poly.entity_id
_entity_poly.type
_entity_poly.pdbx_seq_one_letter_code
_entity_poly.pdbx_strand_id
1 'polypeptide(L)'
;MGEPHQLKYLDDPKIICWFAKNAGGKHPKLEPLPLGLPPYNYTLIHEASKNLKNFHQRNITLYLNFSPNTHPDRYAIRKYAEILYKNDSDVMIVKNWTVWTDYLQHLNNSKFVISPPGVGLDCYRTWEAIIMGAIPIVLRTEISSLYDGLPVMFVDSWTDIKKENLEIFEQKYLGSFNSSCPPWRPKIWARHWITKIMDIKTSYISNFCNKA
;
A
#
# COMPACT_ATOMS: atom_id res chain seq x y z
N MET A 1 -6.61 -10.60 17.36
CA MET A 1 -7.92 -10.81 16.72
C MET A 1 -8.00 -12.29 16.35
N GLY A 2 -9.12 -12.96 16.61
CA GLY A 2 -9.28 -14.38 16.21
C GLY A 2 -9.26 -14.53 14.70
N GLU A 3 -8.96 -15.73 14.19
CA GLU A 3 -9.07 -16.01 12.76
C GLU A 3 -10.49 -15.67 12.27
N PRO A 4 -10.63 -15.02 11.10
CA PRO A 4 -11.94 -14.72 10.55
C PRO A 4 -12.76 -16.01 10.43
N HIS A 5 -13.93 -16.03 11.07
CA HIS A 5 -14.82 -17.20 11.07
C HIS A 5 -15.19 -17.68 9.65
N GLN A 6 -15.04 -16.83 8.64
CA GLN A 6 -15.25 -17.16 7.23
C GLN A 6 -14.16 -18.10 6.65
N LEU A 7 -12.96 -18.18 7.24
CA LEU A 7 -11.87 -18.99 6.67
C LEU A 7 -12.19 -20.48 6.62
N LYS A 8 -13.01 -20.98 7.56
CA LYS A 8 -13.46 -22.38 7.57
C LYS A 8 -14.19 -22.82 6.29
N TYR A 9 -14.75 -21.88 5.53
CA TYR A 9 -15.40 -22.22 4.26
C TYR A 9 -14.38 -22.58 3.18
N LEU A 10 -13.14 -22.11 3.30
CA LEU A 10 -12.08 -22.39 2.33
C LEU A 10 -11.59 -23.84 2.39
N ASP A 11 -11.92 -24.58 3.45
CA ASP A 11 -11.65 -26.01 3.54
C ASP A 11 -12.49 -26.83 2.54
N ASP A 12 -13.60 -26.30 2.03
CA ASP A 12 -14.42 -26.98 1.04
C ASP A 12 -13.59 -27.27 -0.23
N PRO A 13 -13.48 -28.54 -0.68
CA PRO A 13 -12.69 -28.91 -1.85
C PRO A 13 -13.21 -28.29 -3.16
N LYS A 14 -14.47 -27.82 -3.21
CA LYS A 14 -15.05 -27.12 -4.37
C LYS A 14 -14.55 -25.68 -4.48
N ILE A 15 -14.06 -25.10 -3.39
CA ILE A 15 -13.37 -23.81 -3.45
C ILE A 15 -11.93 -24.07 -3.86
N ILE A 16 -11.56 -23.52 -5.02
CA ILE A 16 -10.21 -23.62 -5.59
C ILE A 16 -9.31 -22.53 -5.00
N CYS A 17 -9.79 -21.29 -5.08
CA CYS A 17 -9.12 -20.09 -4.59
C CYS A 17 -10.18 -19.01 -4.33
N TRP A 18 -9.99 -18.24 -3.28
CA TRP A 18 -10.82 -17.11 -2.89
C TRP A 18 -9.99 -15.85 -2.93
N PHE A 19 -10.39 -14.92 -3.79
CA PHE A 19 -9.78 -13.60 -3.89
C PHE A 19 -10.60 -12.57 -3.11
N ALA A 20 -9.96 -11.81 -2.22
CA ALA A 20 -10.67 -10.82 -1.39
C ALA A 20 -9.83 -9.58 -1.10
N LYS A 21 -10.49 -8.42 -1.08
CA LYS A 21 -9.91 -7.19 -0.54
C LYS A 21 -9.89 -7.26 0.98
N ASN A 22 -8.88 -6.67 1.62
CA ASN A 22 -8.73 -6.71 3.09
C ASN A 22 -8.82 -8.15 3.65
N ALA A 23 -8.19 -9.11 2.95
CA ALA A 23 -8.16 -10.51 3.32
C ALA A 23 -7.28 -10.73 4.57
N GLY A 24 -7.77 -10.30 5.74
CA GLY A 24 -7.13 -10.58 7.01
C GLY A 24 -7.21 -12.07 7.31
N GLY A 25 -6.09 -12.66 7.74
CA GLY A 25 -5.97 -14.10 8.01
C GLY A 25 -5.08 -14.84 7.01
N LYS A 26 -4.84 -16.13 7.27
CA LYS A 26 -3.96 -16.97 6.45
C LYS A 26 -4.66 -18.26 6.08
N HIS A 27 -4.74 -18.55 4.79
CA HIS A 27 -5.25 -19.82 4.29
C HIS A 27 -4.63 -20.09 2.90
N PRO A 28 -4.24 -21.33 2.55
CA PRO A 28 -3.58 -21.63 1.27
C PRO A 28 -4.41 -21.27 0.02
N LYS A 29 -5.74 -21.23 0.17
CA LYS A 29 -6.68 -20.83 -0.88
C LYS A 29 -7.12 -19.36 -0.79
N LEU A 30 -6.60 -18.58 0.15
CA LEU A 30 -6.95 -17.17 0.28
C LEU A 30 -5.87 -16.31 -0.37
N GLU A 31 -6.28 -15.54 -1.36
CA GLU A 31 -5.41 -14.61 -2.08
C GLU A 31 -5.88 -13.17 -1.84
N PRO A 32 -5.05 -12.29 -1.26
CA PRO A 32 -5.42 -10.90 -1.11
C PRO A 32 -5.48 -10.22 -2.48
N LEU A 33 -6.50 -9.38 -2.66
CA LEU A 33 -6.60 -8.43 -3.76
C LEU A 33 -6.38 -7.00 -3.27
N PRO A 34 -5.81 -6.14 -4.13
CA PRO A 34 -5.65 -4.74 -3.82
C PRO A 34 -7.01 -4.09 -3.59
N LEU A 35 -7.09 -3.24 -2.58
CA LEU A 35 -8.21 -2.31 -2.44
C LEU A 35 -8.26 -1.35 -3.63
N GLY A 36 -7.09 -0.98 -4.17
CA GLY A 36 -6.93 -0.16 -5.37
C GLY A 36 -7.10 1.32 -5.09
N LEU A 37 -7.64 2.05 -6.07
CA LEU A 37 -8.02 3.46 -5.95
C LEU A 37 -9.47 3.61 -5.49
N PRO A 38 -9.84 4.73 -4.86
CA PRO A 38 -11.24 5.02 -4.58
C PRO A 38 -12.04 5.14 -5.89
N PRO A 39 -13.37 4.94 -5.85
CA PRO A 39 -14.23 5.02 -7.04
C PRO A 39 -14.38 6.45 -7.61
N TYR A 40 -13.72 7.43 -6.99
CA TYR A 40 -13.68 8.83 -7.38
C TYR A 40 -12.23 9.25 -7.63
N ASN A 41 -12.04 10.32 -8.40
CA ASN A 41 -10.74 10.94 -8.65
C ASN A 41 -9.65 10.05 -9.29
N TYR A 42 -9.99 8.82 -9.73
CA TYR A 42 -9.04 7.90 -10.37
C TYR A 42 -8.47 8.46 -11.69
N THR A 43 -9.24 9.28 -12.42
CA THR A 43 -8.75 10.00 -13.61
C THR A 43 -7.72 11.07 -13.24
N LEU A 44 -7.97 11.85 -12.19
CA LEU A 44 -7.07 12.92 -11.75
C LEU A 44 -5.72 12.37 -11.30
N ILE A 45 -5.71 11.29 -10.52
CA ILE A 45 -4.46 10.65 -10.11
C ILE A 45 -3.75 9.98 -11.29
N HIS A 46 -4.50 9.40 -12.24
CA HIS A 46 -3.90 8.87 -13.46
C HIS A 46 -3.20 9.96 -14.27
N GLU A 47 -3.83 11.10 -14.49
CA GLU A 47 -3.23 12.24 -15.18
C GLU A 47 -2.01 12.80 -14.42
N ALA A 48 -2.12 12.97 -13.09
CA ALA A 48 -1.01 13.42 -12.27
C ALA A 48 0.18 12.44 -12.30
N SER A 49 -0.09 11.13 -12.37
CA SER A 49 0.94 10.08 -12.42
C SER A 49 1.77 10.06 -13.71
N LYS A 50 1.37 10.83 -14.73
CA LYS A 50 2.16 11.01 -15.96
C LYS A 50 3.32 11.99 -15.78
N ASN A 51 3.24 12.88 -14.78
CA ASN A 51 4.21 13.95 -14.55
C ASN A 51 4.78 13.86 -13.12
N LEU A 52 5.42 12.73 -12.80
CA LEU A 52 6.01 12.52 -11.49
C LEU A 52 7.33 13.25 -11.32
N LYS A 53 7.51 13.87 -10.16
CA LYS A 53 8.80 14.46 -9.77
C LYS A 53 9.79 13.33 -9.52
N ASN A 54 11.04 13.54 -9.94
CA ASN A 54 12.13 12.62 -9.60
C ASN A 54 12.21 12.45 -8.08
N PHE A 55 12.40 11.21 -7.62
CA PHE A 55 12.37 10.86 -6.20
C PHE A 55 13.34 11.69 -5.35
N HIS A 56 14.55 11.96 -5.85
CA HIS A 56 15.57 12.74 -5.13
C HIS A 56 15.29 14.25 -5.10
N GLN A 57 14.41 14.74 -5.97
CA GLN A 57 14.00 16.15 -6.00
C GLN A 57 12.81 16.43 -5.07
N ARG A 58 12.26 15.40 -4.43
CA ARG A 58 11.13 15.50 -3.49
C ARG A 58 11.61 16.09 -2.16
N ASN A 59 10.91 17.10 -1.68
CA ASN A 59 11.30 17.91 -0.52
C ASN A 59 10.48 17.61 0.75
N ILE A 60 9.42 16.82 0.65
CA ILE A 60 8.72 16.28 1.82
C ILE A 60 9.30 14.89 2.08
N THR A 61 10.09 14.76 3.15
CA THR A 61 10.65 13.46 3.55
C THR A 61 9.54 12.53 4.01
N LEU A 62 8.66 13.01 4.89
CA LEU A 62 7.58 12.21 5.47
C LEU A 62 6.24 12.94 5.42
N TYR A 63 5.22 12.28 4.87
CA TYR A 63 3.88 12.84 4.69
C TYR A 63 2.80 12.06 5.44
N LEU A 64 2.00 12.78 6.23
CA LEU A 64 0.86 12.25 6.98
C LEU A 64 -0.40 13.02 6.60
N ASN A 65 -1.32 12.38 5.87
CA ASN A 65 -2.63 12.95 5.58
C ASN A 65 -3.76 11.92 5.76
N PHE A 66 -4.32 11.90 6.97
CA PHE A 66 -5.48 11.08 7.32
C PHE A 66 -6.13 11.60 8.61
N SER A 67 -7.42 11.30 8.78
CA SER A 67 -8.14 11.58 10.03
C SER A 67 -7.72 10.61 11.14
N PRO A 68 -7.31 11.10 12.34
CA PRO A 68 -6.88 10.24 13.44
C PRO A 68 -8.04 9.44 14.06
N ASN A 69 -9.29 9.89 13.91
CA ASN A 69 -10.43 9.38 14.67
C ASN A 69 -11.10 8.14 14.06
N THR A 70 -10.49 7.54 13.03
CA THR A 70 -11.13 6.48 12.23
C THR A 70 -10.54 5.10 12.47
N HIS A 71 -9.37 5.01 13.12
CA HIS A 71 -8.74 3.74 13.50
C HIS A 71 -7.74 4.00 14.64
N PRO A 72 -7.59 3.11 15.64
CA PRO A 72 -6.64 3.30 16.75
C PRO A 72 -5.21 3.56 16.28
N ASP A 73 -4.74 2.83 15.27
CA ASP A 73 -3.42 3.06 14.67
C ASP A 73 -3.24 4.47 14.13
N ARG A 74 -4.29 5.05 13.53
CA ARG A 74 -4.22 6.43 12.98
C ARG A 74 -4.00 7.44 14.09
N TYR A 75 -4.67 7.27 15.23
CA TYR A 75 -4.42 8.12 16.40
C TYR A 75 -3.00 7.92 16.95
N ALA A 76 -2.56 6.68 17.11
CA ALA A 76 -1.26 6.34 17.67
C ALA A 76 -0.11 6.92 16.83
N ILE A 77 -0.07 6.64 15.52
CA ILE A 77 0.99 7.14 14.64
C ILE A 77 0.96 8.66 14.51
N ARG A 78 -0.23 9.27 14.50
CA ARG A 78 -0.38 10.73 14.44
C ARG A 78 0.27 11.40 15.63
N LYS A 79 -0.09 10.97 16.84
CA LYS A 79 0.45 11.52 18.08
C LYS A 79 1.96 11.28 18.17
N TYR A 80 2.41 10.10 17.79
CA TYR A 80 3.84 9.76 17.78
C TYR A 80 4.62 10.68 16.84
N ALA A 81 4.17 10.84 15.59
CA ALA A 81 4.85 11.67 14.60
C ALA A 81 4.83 13.16 14.98
N GLU A 82 3.74 13.68 15.54
CA GLU A 82 3.66 15.07 16.00
C GLU A 82 4.66 15.40 17.11
N ILE A 83 5.00 14.43 17.95
CA ILE A 83 6.02 14.58 18.99
C ILE A 83 7.43 14.42 18.39
N LEU A 84 7.66 13.34 17.65
CA LEU A 84 8.96 12.98 17.11
C LEU A 84 9.49 14.04 16.14
N TYR A 85 8.62 14.55 15.26
CA TYR A 85 8.98 15.42 14.14
C TYR A 85 8.56 16.88 14.34
N LYS A 86 8.35 17.31 15.59
CA LYS A 86 7.82 18.65 15.92
C LYS A 86 8.62 19.79 15.27
N ASN A 87 9.94 19.62 15.12
CA ASN A 87 10.86 20.66 14.64
C ASN A 87 11.38 20.38 13.23
N ASP A 88 10.88 19.35 12.55
CA ASP A 88 11.36 18.92 11.24
C ASP A 88 10.54 19.55 10.13
N SER A 89 11.17 20.47 9.39
CA SER A 89 10.50 21.24 8.33
C SER A 89 10.21 20.42 7.06
N ASP A 90 10.86 19.28 6.89
CA ASP A 90 10.68 18.34 5.79
C ASP A 90 9.62 17.25 6.11
N VAL A 91 8.96 17.32 7.27
CA VAL A 91 7.86 16.46 7.65
C VAL A 91 6.54 17.23 7.61
N MET A 92 5.60 16.73 6.82
CA MET A 92 4.30 17.37 6.62
C MET A 92 3.18 16.55 7.28
N ILE A 93 2.63 17.10 8.36
CA ILE A 93 1.50 16.51 9.10
C ILE A 93 0.24 17.36 8.85
N VAL A 94 -0.67 16.85 8.02
CA VAL A 94 -1.89 17.56 7.62
C VAL A 94 -2.94 17.51 8.72
N LYS A 95 -3.39 18.67 9.20
CA LYS A 95 -4.40 18.80 10.28
C LYS A 95 -5.83 18.93 9.78
N ASN A 96 -6.02 19.55 8.62
CA ASN A 96 -7.33 19.89 8.08
C ASN A 96 -7.58 19.18 6.75
N TRP A 97 -8.82 19.25 6.28
CA TRP A 97 -9.16 18.75 4.96
C TRP A 97 -8.27 19.40 3.88
N THR A 98 -7.85 18.59 2.91
CA THR A 98 -6.99 18.99 1.80
C THR A 98 -7.76 18.80 0.51
N VAL A 99 -7.75 19.82 -0.37
CA VAL A 99 -8.32 19.68 -1.71
C VAL A 99 -7.55 18.59 -2.46
N TRP A 100 -8.24 17.84 -3.31
CA TRP A 100 -7.63 16.70 -3.99
C TRP A 100 -6.40 17.06 -4.83
N THR A 101 -6.38 18.22 -5.49
CA THR A 101 -5.23 18.72 -6.25
C THR A 101 -4.00 18.91 -5.38
N ASP A 102 -4.18 19.53 -4.22
CA ASP A 102 -3.10 19.77 -3.26
C ASP A 102 -2.62 18.45 -2.66
N TYR A 103 -3.54 17.53 -2.39
CA TYR A 103 -3.19 16.17 -1.94
C TYR A 103 -2.28 15.46 -2.94
N LEU A 104 -2.62 15.48 -4.24
CA LEU A 104 -1.78 14.91 -5.29
C LEU A 104 -0.43 15.63 -5.39
N GLN A 105 -0.40 16.96 -5.25
CA GLN A 105 0.85 17.73 -5.24
C GLN A 105 1.73 17.38 -4.05
N HIS A 106 1.15 17.21 -2.86
CA HIS A 106 1.88 16.76 -1.67
C HIS A 106 2.43 15.34 -1.89
N LEU A 107 1.63 14.39 -2.39
CA LEU A 107 2.11 13.05 -2.73
C LEU A 107 3.27 13.08 -3.72
N ASN A 108 3.18 13.90 -4.79
CA ASN A 108 4.24 14.02 -5.80
C ASN A 108 5.54 14.64 -5.24
N ASN A 109 5.44 15.43 -4.18
CA ASN A 109 6.58 16.01 -3.48
C ASN A 109 7.06 15.19 -2.27
N SER A 110 6.41 14.06 -1.98
CA SER A 110 6.70 13.21 -0.82
C SER A 110 7.56 12.00 -1.16
N LYS A 111 8.60 11.76 -0.36
CA LYS A 111 9.39 10.52 -0.43
C LYS A 111 8.64 9.38 0.24
N PHE A 112 8.27 9.55 1.50
CA PHE A 112 7.55 8.56 2.30
C PHE A 112 6.15 9.04 2.68
N VAL A 113 5.17 8.13 2.65
CA VAL A 113 3.77 8.41 2.98
C VAL A 113 3.30 7.43 4.04
N ILE A 114 2.90 7.92 5.21
CA ILE A 114 2.35 7.08 6.27
C ILE A 114 0.94 6.60 5.88
N SER A 115 0.78 5.28 5.77
CA SER A 115 -0.48 4.65 5.35
C SER A 115 -0.95 3.60 6.37
N PRO A 116 -1.42 4.04 7.55
CA PRO A 116 -2.04 3.15 8.54
C PRO A 116 -3.32 2.52 7.98
N PRO A 117 -3.74 1.37 8.54
CA PRO A 117 -5.01 0.74 8.21
C PRO A 117 -6.20 1.72 8.18
N GLY A 118 -7.16 1.43 7.31
CA GLY A 118 -8.44 2.13 7.24
C GLY A 118 -9.54 1.41 7.97
N VAL A 119 -10.67 1.21 7.28
CA VAL A 119 -11.73 0.32 7.77
C VAL A 119 -11.24 -1.13 7.78
N GLY A 120 -10.34 -1.49 6.85
CA GLY A 120 -9.62 -2.76 6.85
C GLY A 120 -8.10 -2.54 6.82
N LEU A 121 -7.36 -3.65 6.69
CA LEU A 121 -5.90 -3.67 6.71
C LEU A 121 -5.28 -2.90 5.52
N ASP A 122 -5.91 -2.92 4.35
CA ASP A 122 -5.48 -2.19 3.15
C ASP A 122 -6.14 -0.80 3.10
N CYS A 123 -5.46 0.15 2.46
CA CYS A 123 -5.89 1.54 2.37
C CYS A 123 -5.70 2.12 0.97
N TYR A 124 -6.68 2.91 0.50
CA TYR A 124 -6.57 3.66 -0.75
C TYR A 124 -5.28 4.49 -0.81
N ARG A 125 -4.89 5.12 0.31
CA ARG A 125 -3.66 5.92 0.40
C ARG A 125 -2.39 5.14 0.04
N THR A 126 -2.35 3.84 0.35
CA THR A 126 -1.19 3.00 0.01
C THR A 126 -1.01 2.97 -1.51
N TRP A 127 -2.10 2.73 -2.24
CA TRP A 127 -2.08 2.66 -3.70
C TRP A 127 -1.89 4.04 -4.35
N GLU A 128 -2.52 5.07 -3.79
CA GLU A 128 -2.33 6.46 -4.24
C GLU A 128 -0.86 6.89 -4.11
N ALA A 129 -0.21 6.59 -2.99
CA ALA A 129 1.21 6.89 -2.77
C ALA A 129 2.10 6.19 -3.80
N ILE A 130 1.89 4.88 -4.04
CA ILE A 130 2.67 4.10 -5.01
C ILE A 130 2.49 4.67 -6.43
N ILE A 131 1.25 4.97 -6.83
CA ILE A 131 0.94 5.54 -8.15
C ILE A 131 1.59 6.91 -8.32
N MET A 132 1.64 7.71 -7.24
CA MET A 132 2.32 9.01 -7.21
C MET A 132 3.85 8.89 -6.99
N GLY A 133 4.41 7.69 -7.07
CA GLY A 133 5.85 7.42 -6.98
C GLY A 133 6.46 7.63 -5.60
N ALA A 134 5.64 7.71 -4.54
CA ALA A 134 6.08 7.75 -3.16
C ALA A 134 6.12 6.35 -2.55
N ILE A 135 6.84 6.20 -1.44
CA ILE A 135 6.98 4.96 -0.69
C ILE A 135 5.96 4.96 0.45
N PRO A 136 4.86 4.19 0.38
CA PRO A 136 4.00 4.03 1.54
C PRO A 136 4.74 3.28 2.66
N ILE A 137 4.51 3.73 3.89
CA ILE A 137 4.90 3.04 5.11
C ILE A 137 3.64 2.39 5.70
N VAL A 138 3.67 1.08 5.88
CA VAL A 138 2.53 0.29 6.37
C VAL A 138 2.97 -0.62 7.52
N LEU A 139 2.05 -0.97 8.41
CA LEU A 139 2.31 -2.01 9.39
C LEU A 139 2.43 -3.38 8.72
N ARG A 140 3.34 -4.21 9.23
CA ARG A 140 3.40 -5.62 8.86
C ARG A 140 2.18 -6.34 9.41
N THR A 141 1.40 -6.93 8.52
CA THR A 141 0.13 -7.62 8.82
C THR A 141 0.00 -8.85 7.93
N GLU A 142 -1.11 -9.58 8.05
CA GLU A 142 -1.37 -10.78 7.25
C GLU A 142 -1.51 -10.47 5.75
N ILE A 143 -1.88 -9.24 5.39
CA ILE A 143 -1.96 -8.82 3.99
C ILE A 143 -0.63 -8.35 3.41
N SER A 144 0.48 -8.37 4.17
CA SER A 144 1.76 -7.81 3.68
C SER A 144 2.23 -8.42 2.36
N SER A 145 1.94 -9.69 2.08
CA SER A 145 2.26 -10.34 0.81
C SER A 145 1.58 -9.71 -0.41
N LEU A 146 0.48 -8.98 -0.21
CA LEU A 146 -0.18 -8.19 -1.24
C LEU A 146 0.78 -7.17 -1.88
N TYR A 147 1.73 -6.67 -1.10
CA TYR A 147 2.68 -5.65 -1.53
C TYR A 147 4.04 -6.21 -1.93
N ASP A 148 4.18 -7.53 -2.07
CA ASP A 148 5.45 -8.14 -2.44
C ASP A 148 5.96 -7.60 -3.78
N GLY A 149 7.21 -7.16 -3.79
CA GLY A 149 7.83 -6.53 -4.96
C GLY A 149 7.36 -5.10 -5.25
N LEU A 150 6.45 -4.52 -4.47
CA LEU A 150 6.09 -3.10 -4.54
C LEU A 150 7.05 -2.26 -3.66
N PRO A 151 7.17 -0.95 -3.92
CA PRO A 151 8.01 -0.05 -3.12
C PRO A 151 7.33 0.32 -1.79
N VAL A 152 7.18 -0.65 -0.90
CA VAL A 152 6.48 -0.48 0.39
C VAL A 152 7.46 -0.71 1.54
N MET A 153 7.51 0.24 2.46
CA MET A 153 8.27 0.11 3.70
C MET A 153 7.37 -0.50 4.78
N PHE A 154 7.69 -1.73 5.18
CA PHE A 154 7.02 -2.39 6.29
C PHE A 154 7.68 -2.01 7.61
N VAL A 155 6.84 -1.68 8.60
CA VAL A 155 7.26 -1.48 9.99
C VAL A 155 6.48 -2.43 10.89
N ASP A 156 7.13 -2.94 11.93
CA ASP A 156 6.46 -3.82 12.90
C ASP A 156 5.77 -2.98 13.99
N SER A 157 6.26 -1.75 14.20
CA SER A 157 5.65 -0.75 15.06
C SER A 157 5.76 0.65 14.45
N TRP A 158 4.79 1.52 14.75
CA TRP A 158 4.88 2.94 14.41
C TRP A 158 6.09 3.64 15.03
N THR A 159 6.68 3.08 16.09
CA THR A 159 7.94 3.60 16.66
C THR A 159 9.16 3.39 15.77
N ASP A 160 9.03 2.63 14.69
CA ASP A 160 10.13 2.34 13.76
C ASP A 160 10.25 3.39 12.65
N ILE A 161 9.36 4.39 12.60
CA ILE A 161 9.39 5.44 11.57
C ILE A 161 10.37 6.57 11.89
N LYS A 162 11.57 6.25 12.38
CA LYS A 162 12.64 7.21 12.70
C LYS A 162 13.46 7.56 11.46
N LYS A 163 14.11 8.72 11.46
CA LYS A 163 14.91 9.20 10.31
C LYS A 163 15.94 8.18 9.85
N GLU A 164 16.65 7.53 10.78
CA GLU A 164 17.68 6.55 10.41
C GLU A 164 17.08 5.38 9.62
N ASN A 165 15.89 4.92 10.01
CA ASN A 165 15.20 3.83 9.32
C ASN A 165 14.68 4.24 7.94
N LEU A 166 14.19 5.49 7.80
CA LEU A 166 13.79 6.05 6.51
C LEU A 166 14.99 6.14 5.56
N GLU A 167 16.12 6.63 6.05
CA GLU A 167 17.36 6.76 5.28
C GLU A 167 17.89 5.39 4.84
N ILE A 168 17.95 4.40 5.73
CA ILE A 168 18.35 3.03 5.40
C ILE A 168 17.44 2.45 4.30
N PHE A 169 16.13 2.67 4.41
CA PHE A 169 15.20 2.19 3.40
C PHE A 169 15.40 2.92 2.06
N GLU A 170 15.55 4.24 2.06
CA GLU A 170 15.83 5.02 0.85
C GLU A 170 17.09 4.49 0.13
N GLN A 171 18.17 4.24 0.88
CA GLN A 171 19.42 3.73 0.34
C GLN A 171 19.27 2.38 -0.35
N LYS A 172 18.48 1.46 0.22
CA LYS A 172 18.19 0.14 -0.37
C LYS A 172 17.50 0.23 -1.73
N TYR A 173 16.77 1.31 -2.02
CA TYR A 173 15.94 1.44 -3.21
C TYR A 173 16.36 2.56 -4.17
N LEU A 174 17.51 3.22 -3.94
CA LEU A 174 18.09 4.29 -4.78
C LEU A 174 18.07 4.00 -6.30
N GLY A 175 18.25 2.74 -6.71
CA GLY A 175 18.22 2.34 -8.13
C GLY A 175 16.83 2.05 -8.71
N SER A 176 15.83 1.79 -7.86
CA SER A 176 14.51 1.31 -8.30
C SER A 176 13.53 2.44 -8.66
N PHE A 177 13.72 3.64 -8.11
CA PHE A 177 12.80 4.77 -8.30
C PHE A 177 13.14 5.70 -9.47
N ASN A 178 14.34 5.57 -10.05
CA ASN A 178 14.80 6.40 -11.16
C ASN A 178 14.49 5.81 -12.54
N SER A 179 13.92 4.61 -12.62
CA SER A 179 13.45 4.05 -13.90
C SER A 179 12.14 4.71 -14.31
N SER A 180 12.05 5.14 -15.57
CA SER A 180 10.80 5.61 -16.20
C SER A 180 9.70 4.54 -16.17
N CYS A 181 10.07 3.25 -16.05
CA CYS A 181 9.16 2.14 -15.85
C CYS A 181 9.76 1.14 -14.86
N PRO A 182 9.51 1.28 -13.55
CA PRO A 182 10.04 0.33 -12.58
C PRO A 182 9.36 -1.05 -12.73
N PRO A 183 10.06 -2.17 -12.46
CA PRO A 183 9.54 -3.53 -12.66
C PRO A 183 8.23 -3.83 -11.92
N TRP A 184 7.94 -3.09 -10.86
CA TRP A 184 6.73 -3.24 -10.05
C TRP A 184 5.51 -2.51 -10.62
N ARG A 185 5.69 -1.61 -11.59
CA ARG A 185 4.62 -0.79 -12.18
C ARG A 185 3.43 -1.59 -12.71
N PRO A 186 3.59 -2.79 -13.32
CA PRO A 186 2.44 -3.59 -13.74
C PRO A 186 1.49 -3.98 -12.60
N LYS A 187 2.02 -4.21 -11.38
CA LYS A 187 1.22 -4.67 -10.22
C LYS A 187 0.22 -3.64 -9.71
N ILE A 188 0.35 -2.37 -10.09
CA ILE A 188 -0.61 -1.32 -9.68
C ILE A 188 -1.87 -1.32 -10.57
N TRP A 189 -1.87 -2.05 -11.69
CA TRP A 189 -2.97 -2.07 -12.65
C TRP A 189 -3.81 -3.33 -12.55
N ALA A 190 -5.13 -3.19 -12.75
CA ALA A 190 -6.08 -4.30 -12.71
C ALA A 190 -5.68 -5.48 -13.60
N ARG A 191 -5.05 -5.20 -14.76
CA ARG A 191 -4.59 -6.24 -15.70
C ARG A 191 -3.67 -7.26 -15.04
N HIS A 192 -2.74 -6.85 -14.18
CA HIS A 192 -1.85 -7.79 -13.47
C HIS A 192 -2.64 -8.77 -12.61
N TRP A 193 -3.61 -8.27 -11.85
CA TRP A 193 -4.43 -9.08 -10.95
C TRP A 193 -5.40 -9.99 -11.70
N ILE A 194 -5.97 -9.52 -12.82
CA ILE A 194 -6.77 -10.35 -13.72
C ILE A 194 -5.92 -11.49 -14.28
N THR A 195 -4.70 -11.21 -14.74
CA THR A 195 -3.78 -12.26 -15.21
C THR A 195 -3.48 -13.26 -14.09
N LYS A 196 -3.14 -12.81 -12.88
CA LYS A 196 -2.91 -13.70 -11.72
C LYS A 196 -4.11 -14.62 -11.45
N ILE A 197 -5.33 -14.09 -11.47
CA ILE A 197 -6.57 -14.87 -11.28
C ILE A 197 -6.72 -15.94 -12.38
N MET A 198 -6.50 -15.56 -13.64
CA MET A 198 -6.62 -16.46 -14.79
C MET A 198 -5.53 -17.54 -14.80
N ASP A 199 -4.31 -17.21 -14.37
CA ASP A 199 -3.20 -18.16 -14.28
C ASP A 199 -3.46 -19.22 -13.20
N ILE A 200 -3.94 -18.81 -12.02
CA ILE A 200 -4.34 -19.72 -10.95
C ILE A 200 -5.47 -20.66 -11.42
N LYS A 201 -6.49 -20.09 -12.10
CA LYS A 201 -7.57 -20.88 -12.68
C LYS A 201 -7.06 -21.91 -13.69
N THR A 202 -6.19 -21.49 -14.62
CA THR A 202 -5.65 -22.34 -15.68
C THR A 202 -4.80 -23.46 -15.10
N SER A 203 -3.89 -23.13 -14.17
CA SER A 203 -3.03 -24.10 -13.48
C SER A 203 -3.84 -25.17 -12.75
N TYR A 204 -4.91 -24.78 -12.06
CA TYR A 204 -5.79 -25.73 -11.39
C TYR A 204 -6.48 -26.67 -12.39
N ILE A 205 -7.06 -26.14 -13.47
CA ILE A 205 -7.73 -26.95 -14.50
C ILE A 205 -6.76 -27.96 -15.11
N SER A 206 -5.56 -27.54 -15.49
CA SER A 206 -4.54 -28.43 -16.05
C SER A 206 -4.16 -29.56 -15.08
N ASN A 207 -3.93 -29.24 -13.81
CA ASN A 207 -3.59 -30.24 -12.80
C ASN A 207 -4.74 -31.21 -12.49
N PHE A 208 -5.99 -30.74 -12.57
CA PHE A 208 -7.17 -31.57 -12.40
C PHE A 208 -7.33 -32.55 -13.58
N CYS A 209 -7.24 -32.05 -14.82
CA CYS A 209 -7.32 -32.89 -16.01
C CYS A 209 -6.20 -33.93 -16.11
N ASN A 210 -5.00 -33.63 -15.62
CA ASN A 210 -3.88 -34.58 -15.63
C ASN A 210 -3.99 -35.68 -14.56
N LYS A 211 -4.90 -35.55 -13.59
CA LYS A 211 -5.14 -36.51 -12.50
C LYS A 211 -6.42 -37.33 -12.68
N ALA A 212 -7.24 -36.99 -13.68
CA ALA A 212 -8.48 -37.66 -14.05
C ALA A 212 -8.23 -38.64 -15.20
#